data_AF-A0A4Y2J357-F1
#
_entry.id   AF-A0A4Y2J357-F1
#
_cell.length_a   1.000
_cell.length_b   1.000
_cell.length_c   1.000
_cell.angle_alpha   90.00
_cell.angle_beta   90.00
_cell.angle_gamma   90.00
#
_symmetry.space_group_name_H-M   'P 1'
#
loop_
_entity.id
_entity.type
_entity.pdbx_description
1 polymer ?
#
loop_
_entity_poly.entity_id
_entity_poly.type
_entity_poly.pdbx_seq_one_letter_code
_entity_poly.pdbx_strand_id
1 'polypeptide(L)'
;MSFSVRDICEDTKMAREYALLGNYETALVYYQGAVQQIHRLLMTITDSIRKERWQQIQQKIAQEYEAVKAMQSVLTEFNTELSIDRAISGRQSYGITNIPIDIALPDDIWPPPAPRDPDVWPPPTPVEHK
;
A
#
# COMPACT_ATOMS: atom_id res chain seq x y z
N MET A 1 2.43 -32.37 1.64
CA MET A 1 1.38 -31.38 1.99
C MET A 1 0.28 -31.49 0.96
N SER A 2 -0.92 -31.89 1.35
CA SER A 2 -2.10 -31.92 0.48
C SER A 2 -2.66 -30.51 0.40
N PHE A 3 -2.51 -29.83 -0.74
CA PHE A 3 -3.07 -28.51 -0.96
C PHE A 3 -4.57 -28.65 -1.16
N SER A 4 -5.34 -28.05 -0.27
CA SER A 4 -6.78 -28.08 -0.33
C SER A 4 -7.29 -26.84 -1.06
N VAL A 5 -8.47 -26.94 -1.67
CA VAL A 5 -9.17 -25.79 -2.25
C VAL A 5 -9.39 -24.69 -1.21
N ARG A 6 -9.46 -25.06 0.08
CA ARG A 6 -9.59 -24.12 1.20
C ARG A 6 -8.35 -23.23 1.33
N ASP A 7 -7.16 -23.79 1.17
CA ASP A 7 -5.89 -23.06 1.27
C ASP A 7 -5.80 -22.01 0.16
N ILE A 8 -6.21 -22.37 -1.07
CA ILE A 8 -6.30 -21.43 -2.21
C ILE A 8 -7.24 -20.27 -1.88
N CYS A 9 -8.40 -20.55 -1.29
CA CYS A 9 -9.36 -19.52 -0.91
C CYS A 9 -8.81 -18.61 0.19
N GLU A 10 -8.11 -19.19 1.18
CA GLU A 10 -7.50 -18.45 2.28
C GLU A 10 -6.36 -17.53 1.79
N ASP A 11 -5.47 -18.05 0.94
CA ASP A 11 -4.39 -17.26 0.35
C ASP A 11 -4.93 -16.13 -0.54
N THR A 12 -5.97 -16.40 -1.34
CA THR A 12 -6.62 -15.36 -2.17
C THR A 12 -7.28 -14.30 -1.29
N LYS A 13 -7.87 -14.71 -0.16
CA LYS A 13 -8.48 -13.78 0.80
C LYS A 13 -7.41 -12.89 1.44
N MET A 14 -6.33 -13.48 1.95
CA MET A 14 -5.21 -12.74 2.55
C MET A 14 -4.59 -11.77 1.55
N ALA A 15 -4.38 -12.21 0.30
CA ALA A 15 -3.85 -11.36 -0.76
C ALA A 15 -4.68 -10.08 -0.97
N ARG A 16 -6.01 -10.21 -0.97
CA ARG A 16 -6.93 -9.08 -1.11
C ARG A 16 -6.95 -8.18 0.12
N GLU A 17 -6.93 -8.75 1.32
CA GLU A 17 -6.87 -7.97 2.58
C GLU A 17 -5.59 -7.13 2.63
N TYR A 18 -4.42 -7.72 2.33
CA TYR A 18 -3.17 -6.97 2.28
C TYR A 18 -3.14 -5.91 1.19
N ALA A 19 -3.71 -6.20 0.01
CA ALA A 19 -3.80 -5.22 -1.07
C ALA A 19 -4.68 -4.01 -0.67
N LEU A 20 -5.81 -4.25 0.01
CA LEU A 20 -6.70 -3.19 0.51
C LEU A 20 -6.06 -2.37 1.64
N LEU A 21 -5.19 -2.98 2.45
CA LEU A 21 -4.40 -2.29 3.48
C LEU A 21 -3.18 -1.55 2.93
N GLY A 22 -2.94 -1.59 1.61
CA GLY A 22 -1.78 -0.95 0.97
C GLY A 22 -0.46 -1.68 1.17
N ASN A 23 -0.46 -2.88 1.77
CA ASN A 23 0.72 -3.72 1.89
C ASN A 23 0.85 -4.60 0.63
N TYR A 24 1.22 -3.96 -0.48
CA TYR A 24 1.28 -4.63 -1.78
C TYR A 24 2.40 -5.68 -1.87
N GLU A 25 3.54 -5.48 -1.21
CA GLU A 25 4.60 -6.50 -1.17
C GLU A 25 4.11 -7.83 -0.59
N THR A 26 3.44 -7.77 0.55
CA THR A 26 2.88 -8.99 1.18
C THR A 26 1.76 -9.56 0.33
N ALA A 27 0.88 -8.72 -0.21
CA ALA A 27 -0.20 -9.14 -1.10
C ALA A 27 0.31 -9.92 -2.33
N LEU A 28 1.40 -9.45 -2.97
CA LEU A 28 2.00 -10.08 -4.15
C LEU A 28 2.49 -11.51 -3.85
N VAL A 29 3.07 -11.74 -2.67
CA VAL A 29 3.52 -13.08 -2.25
C VAL A 29 2.34 -14.04 -2.13
N TYR A 30 1.24 -13.62 -1.49
CA TYR A 30 0.03 -14.45 -1.38
C TYR A 30 -0.61 -14.72 -2.74
N TYR A 31 -0.70 -13.72 -3.62
CA TYR A 31 -1.19 -13.93 -4.98
C TYR A 31 -0.33 -14.91 -5.78
N GLN A 32 1.00 -14.79 -5.70
CA GLN A 32 1.91 -15.71 -6.37
C GLN A 32 1.71 -17.16 -5.86
N GLY A 33 1.58 -17.33 -4.55
CA GLY A 33 1.27 -18.61 -3.93
C GLY A 33 -0.08 -19.19 -4.41
N ALA A 34 -1.13 -18.38 -4.44
CA ALA A 34 -2.45 -18.79 -4.89
C ALA A 34 -2.45 -19.22 -6.37
N VAL A 35 -1.80 -18.45 -7.26
CA VAL A 35 -1.68 -18.78 -8.70
C VAL A 35 -0.96 -20.11 -8.90
N GLN A 36 0.15 -20.34 -8.18
CA GLN A 36 0.88 -21.61 -8.27
C GLN A 36 0.03 -22.79 -7.79
N GLN A 37 -0.71 -22.65 -6.70
CA GLN A 37 -1.59 -23.71 -6.21
C GLN A 37 -2.72 -24.02 -7.19
N ILE A 38 -3.33 -23.00 -7.81
CA ILE A 38 -4.34 -23.18 -8.86
C ILE A 38 -3.75 -23.91 -10.06
N HIS A 39 -2.53 -23.56 -10.46
CA HIS A 39 -1.85 -24.25 -11.57
C HIS A 39 -1.66 -25.75 -11.26
N ARG A 40 -1.22 -26.09 -10.04
CA ARG A 40 -1.10 -27.49 -9.61
C ARG A 40 -2.45 -28.19 -9.55
N LEU A 41 -3.49 -27.53 -9.06
CA LEU A 41 -4.85 -28.07 -9.04
C LEU A 41 -5.34 -28.40 -10.46
N LEU A 42 -5.10 -27.51 -11.43
CA LEU A 42 -5.47 -27.72 -12.83
C LEU A 42 -4.80 -28.95 -13.47
N MET A 43 -3.61 -29.35 -13.01
CA MET A 43 -2.93 -30.58 -13.48
C MET A 43 -3.60 -31.85 -12.97
N THR A 44 -4.32 -31.78 -11.84
CA THR A 44 -4.99 -32.93 -11.21
C THR A 44 -6.43 -33.14 -11.67
N ILE A 45 -7.05 -32.13 -12.29
CA ILE A 45 -8.44 -32.17 -12.74
C ILE A 45 -8.54 -32.90 -14.09
N THR A 46 -9.33 -33.96 -14.14
CA THR A 46 -9.65 -34.71 -15.37
C THR A 46 -10.94 -34.20 -16.06
N ASP A 47 -11.89 -33.69 -15.28
CA ASP A 47 -13.16 -33.15 -15.77
C ASP A 47 -12.97 -31.82 -16.52
N SER A 48 -13.42 -31.76 -17.79
CA SER A 48 -13.19 -30.60 -18.65
C SER A 48 -13.94 -29.35 -18.20
N ILE A 49 -15.19 -29.48 -17.74
CA ILE A 49 -16.04 -28.37 -17.30
C ILE A 49 -15.46 -27.77 -16.03
N ARG A 50 -15.05 -28.62 -15.09
CA ARG A 50 -14.38 -28.18 -13.86
C ARG A 50 -13.06 -27.48 -14.17
N LYS A 51 -12.29 -28.02 -15.12
CA LYS A 51 -11.01 -27.43 -15.53
C LYS A 51 -11.21 -26.03 -16.11
N GLU A 52 -12.19 -25.85 -16.99
CA GLU A 52 -12.52 -24.55 -17.58
C GLU A 52 -12.88 -23.51 -16.51
N ARG A 53 -13.73 -23.87 -15.54
CA ARG A 53 -14.07 -22.97 -14.42
C ARG A 53 -12.84 -22.53 -13.62
N TRP A 54 -11.93 -23.46 -13.35
CA TRP A 54 -10.69 -23.14 -12.64
C TRP A 54 -9.73 -22.29 -13.48
N GLN A 55 -9.71 -22.45 -14.81
CA GLN A 55 -8.96 -21.56 -15.70
C GLN A 55 -9.51 -20.13 -15.68
N GLN A 56 -10.84 -19.97 -15.67
CA GLN A 56 -11.45 -18.65 -15.52
C GLN A 56 -11.10 -18.00 -14.17
N ILE A 57 -11.11 -18.78 -13.08
CA ILE A 57 -10.68 -18.31 -11.75
C ILE A 57 -9.21 -17.89 -11.77
N GLN A 58 -8.34 -18.71 -12.38
CA GLN A 58 -6.91 -18.41 -12.52
C GLN A 58 -6.68 -17.08 -13.25
N GLN A 59 -7.42 -16.82 -14.33
CA GLN A 59 -7.33 -15.57 -15.08
C GLN A 59 -7.73 -14.35 -14.22
N LYS A 60 -8.84 -14.45 -13.47
CA LYS A 60 -9.27 -13.36 -12.58
C LYS A 60 -8.23 -13.05 -11.51
N ILE A 61 -7.66 -14.08 -10.88
CA ILE A 61 -6.62 -13.90 -9.87
C ILE A 61 -5.34 -13.33 -10.49
N ALA A 62 -4.98 -13.73 -11.71
CA ALA A 62 -3.84 -13.16 -12.42
C ALA A 62 -4.06 -11.68 -12.75
N GLN A 63 -5.28 -11.27 -13.13
CA GLN A 63 -5.61 -9.86 -13.36
C GLN A 63 -5.48 -9.03 -12.07
N GLU A 64 -5.98 -9.54 -10.94
CA GLU A 64 -5.82 -8.89 -9.63
C GLU A 64 -4.34 -8.75 -9.24
N TYR A 65 -3.54 -9.80 -9.46
CA TYR A 65 -2.09 -9.78 -9.22
C TYR A 65 -1.38 -8.70 -10.05
N GLU A 66 -1.63 -8.64 -11.36
CA GLU A 66 -1.00 -7.63 -12.23
C GLU A 66 -1.41 -6.20 -11.84
N ALA A 67 -2.67 -5.99 -11.42
CA ALA A 67 -3.12 -4.71 -10.93
C ALA A 67 -2.36 -4.28 -9.65
N VAL A 68 -2.19 -5.20 -8.69
CA VAL A 68 -1.41 -4.96 -7.47
C VAL A 68 0.06 -4.69 -7.78
N LYS A 69 0.62 -5.43 -8.74
CA LYS A 69 2.00 -5.26 -9.18
C LYS A 69 2.23 -3.91 -9.84
N ALA A 70 1.29 -3.44 -10.66
CA ALA A 70 1.33 -2.11 -11.25
C ALA A 70 1.31 -1.01 -10.17
N MET A 71 0.43 -1.14 -9.16
CA MET A 71 0.39 -0.21 -8.02
C MET A 71 1.74 -0.17 -7.27
N GLN A 72 2.33 -1.35 -6.99
CA GLN A 72 3.65 -1.43 -6.35
C GLN A 72 4.76 -0.80 -7.20
N SER A 73 4.72 -0.97 -8.54
CA SER A 73 5.69 -0.35 -9.45
C SER A 73 5.64 1.16 -9.37
N VAL A 74 4.44 1.74 -9.51
CA VAL A 74 4.23 3.19 -9.43
C VAL A 74 4.76 3.73 -8.09
N LEU A 75 4.42 3.09 -6.97
CA LEU A 75 4.93 3.51 -5.65
C LEU A 75 6.46 3.41 -5.54
N THR A 76 7.06 2.40 -6.15
CA THR A 76 8.52 2.26 -6.19
C THR A 76 9.15 3.38 -7.01
N GLU A 77 8.58 3.71 -8.17
CA GLU A 77 9.02 4.81 -9.03
C GLU A 77 8.97 6.14 -8.27
N PHE A 78 7.87 6.46 -7.60
CA PHE A 78 7.75 7.66 -6.75
C PHE A 78 8.80 7.70 -5.64
N ASN A 79 9.05 6.59 -4.94
CA ASN A 79 10.07 6.54 -3.89
C ASN A 79 11.49 6.74 -4.44
N THR A 80 11.77 6.25 -5.65
CA THR A 80 13.08 6.45 -6.29
C THR A 80 13.28 7.89 -6.75
N GLU A 81 12.25 8.55 -7.31
CA GLU A 81 12.32 9.96 -7.72
C GLU A 81 12.52 10.89 -6.52
N LEU A 82 11.76 10.69 -5.44
CA LEU A 82 11.94 11.43 -4.19
C LEU A 82 13.30 11.16 -3.53
N SER A 83 13.86 9.97 -3.71
CA SER A 83 15.20 9.63 -3.22
C SER A 83 16.31 10.31 -4.04
N ILE A 84 16.09 10.54 -5.34
CA ILE A 84 17.00 11.30 -6.20
C ILE A 84 17.00 12.77 -5.79
N ASP A 85 15.83 13.36 -5.51
CA ASP A 85 15.75 14.73 -4.96
C ASP A 85 16.36 14.84 -3.56
N ARG A 86 16.21 13.81 -2.72
CA ARG A 86 16.84 13.76 -1.39
C ARG A 86 18.36 13.56 -1.47
N ALA A 87 18.89 12.89 -2.49
CA ALA A 87 20.33 12.76 -2.71
C ALA A 87 21.01 14.09 -3.12
N ILE A 88 20.25 15.04 -3.67
CA ILE A 88 20.71 16.43 -3.89
C ILE A 88 20.63 17.25 -2.58
N SER A 89 19.82 16.83 -1.59
CA SER A 89 19.76 17.41 -0.24
C SER A 89 20.77 16.79 0.75
N GLY A 90 21.97 16.46 0.26
CA GLY A 90 23.13 16.29 1.12
C GLY A 90 23.44 17.60 1.85
N ARG A 91 22.95 17.72 3.09
CA ARG A 91 23.06 18.88 4.02
C ARG A 91 22.18 20.08 3.68
N GLN A 92 20.91 20.03 4.03
CA GLN A 92 20.26 21.21 4.62
C GLN A 92 19.53 20.79 5.89
N SER A 93 20.26 20.88 7.00
CA SER A 93 19.67 21.39 8.23
C SER A 93 18.77 22.56 7.83
N TYR A 94 17.54 22.59 8.31
CA TYR A 94 16.57 23.68 8.14
C TYR A 94 17.10 24.97 8.80
N GLY A 95 18.15 25.53 8.22
CA GLY A 95 18.64 26.87 8.48
C GLY A 95 18.00 27.78 7.45
N ILE A 96 17.04 28.58 7.92
CA ILE A 96 16.23 29.57 7.20
C ILE A 96 17.13 30.66 6.59
N THR A 97 17.96 30.33 5.59
CA THR A 97 18.95 31.29 5.06
C THR A 97 19.13 31.33 3.55
N ASN A 98 18.51 30.43 2.77
CA ASN A 98 18.69 30.41 1.30
C ASN A 98 17.37 30.36 0.52
N ILE A 99 16.46 31.31 0.81
CA ILE A 99 15.39 31.66 -0.14
C ILE A 99 15.99 32.68 -1.13
N PRO A 100 15.80 32.53 -2.46
CA PRO A 100 16.20 33.54 -3.43
C PRO A 100 15.47 34.86 -3.15
N ILE A 101 16.22 35.96 -3.10
CA ILE A 101 15.80 37.30 -2.64
C ILE A 101 14.60 37.89 -3.43
N ASP A 102 14.23 37.30 -4.58
CA ASP A 102 13.12 37.78 -5.42
C ASP A 102 11.74 37.18 -5.06
N ILE A 103 11.67 36.26 -4.08
CA ILE A 103 10.41 35.76 -3.49
C ILE A 103 10.35 36.18 -2.01
N ALA A 104 10.81 37.38 -1.70
CA ALA A 104 10.55 38.02 -0.42
C ALA A 104 9.07 38.41 -0.36
N LEU A 105 8.22 37.42 -0.03
CA LEU A 105 6.91 37.71 0.53
C LEU A 105 7.15 38.64 1.73
N PRO A 106 6.51 39.83 1.79
CA PRO A 106 6.64 40.69 2.95
C PRO A 106 6.23 39.90 4.20
N ASP A 107 7.02 40.02 5.26
CA ASP A 107 6.94 39.30 6.55
C ASP A 107 5.56 39.38 7.26
N ASP A 108 4.57 40.03 6.68
CA ASP A 108 3.24 40.31 7.25
C ASP A 108 2.08 39.45 6.69
N ILE A 109 2.35 38.42 5.86
CA ILE A 109 1.26 37.63 5.23
C ILE A 109 0.77 36.45 6.08
N TRP A 110 1.53 35.99 7.07
CA TRP A 110 1.07 34.96 7.99
C TRP A 110 0.84 35.53 9.40
N PRO A 111 -0.41 35.62 9.88
CA PRO A 111 -0.63 35.89 11.29
C PRO A 111 0.03 34.78 12.12
N PRO A 112 0.61 35.11 13.29
CA PRO A 112 1.20 34.09 14.16
C PRO A 112 0.18 32.97 14.39
N PRO A 113 0.60 31.69 14.41
CA PRO A 113 -0.32 30.58 14.64
C PRO A 113 -1.10 30.87 15.92
N ALA A 114 -2.43 30.82 15.81
CA ALA A 114 -3.31 31.11 16.93
C ALA A 114 -2.86 30.26 18.13
N PRO A 115 -2.74 30.83 19.34
CA PRO A 115 -2.19 30.13 20.50
C PRO A 115 -3.00 28.90 20.95
N ARG A 116 -4.15 28.64 20.31
CA ARG A 116 -4.99 27.46 20.49
C ARG A 116 -5.49 27.00 19.13
N ASP A 117 -5.03 25.83 18.69
CA ASP A 117 -5.60 25.12 17.55
C ASP A 117 -7.02 24.67 17.93
N PRO A 118 -8.07 25.16 17.22
CA PRO A 118 -9.46 24.85 17.53
C PRO A 118 -9.81 23.36 17.38
N ASP A 119 -8.98 22.57 16.69
CA ASP A 119 -9.18 21.12 16.52
C ASP A 119 -8.49 20.27 17.61
N VAL A 120 -7.86 20.91 18.60
CA VAL A 120 -7.30 20.23 19.78
C VAL A 120 -8.38 20.08 20.84
N TRP A 121 -8.95 18.87 20.93
CA TRP A 121 -9.88 18.53 22.00
C TRP A 121 -9.22 18.70 23.38
N PRO A 122 -9.96 19.21 24.38
CA PRO A 122 -9.47 19.22 25.76
C PRO A 122 -9.27 17.78 26.26
N PRO A 123 -8.33 17.56 27.20
CA PRO A 123 -8.14 16.25 27.81
C PRO A 123 -9.43 15.77 28.48
N PRO A 124 -9.74 14.47 28.42
CA PRO A 124 -10.95 13.92 29.03
C PRO A 124 -11.00 14.24 30.53
N THR A 125 -12.16 14.67 31.03
CA THR A 125 -12.34 14.94 32.46
C THR A 125 -12.12 13.67 33.27
N PRO A 126 -11.25 13.67 34.29
CA PRO A 126 -11.05 12.51 35.14
C PRO A 126 -12.36 12.12 35.82
N VAL A 127 -12.72 10.84 35.74
CA VAL A 127 -13.85 10.29 36.49
C VAL A 127 -13.44 10.21 37.96
N GLU A 128 -14.10 10.97 38.82
CA GLU A 128 -13.98 10.79 40.26
C GLU A 128 -14.63 9.45 40.62
N HIS A 129 -13.80 8.43 40.90
CA HIS A 129 -14.25 7.20 41.51
C HIS A 129 -14.47 7.47 43.01
N LYS A 130 -15.74 7.56 43.42
CA LYS A 130 -16.17 7.50 44.83
C LYS A 130 -16.59 6.10 45.21
#